data_AF-A0A3C2AL82-F1
#
_entry.id   AF-A0A3C2AL82-F1
#
_cell.length_a   1.000
_cell.length_b   1.000
_cell.length_c   1.000
_cell.angle_alpha   90.00
_cell.angle_beta   90.00
_cell.angle_gamma   90.00
#
_symmetry.space_group_name_H-M   'P 1'
#
loop_
_entity.id
_entity.type
_entity.pdbx_description
1 polymer ?
#
loop_
_entity_poly.entity_id
_entity_poly.type
_entity_poly.pdbx_seq_one_letter_code
_entity_poly.pdbx_strand_id
1 'polypeptide(L)' 'IELSEDEEAAALKAAKVLGLGIAGVDLLQSNSGPMIMEVNSSPGLEGIEAATGKNIAATIIKYIERSV' A
#
# COMPACT_ATOMS: atom_id res chain seq x y z
N ILE A 1 2.36 -10.93 -8.70
CA ILE A 1 0.99 -10.99 -8.14
C ILE A 1 0.37 -9.63 -8.44
N GLU A 2 -0.79 -9.63 -9.09
CA GLU A 2 -1.60 -8.43 -9.28
C GLU A 2 -2.74 -8.47 -8.27
N LEU A 3 -3.03 -7.33 -7.65
CA LEU A 3 -4.19 -7.19 -6.76
C LEU A 3 -5.46 -7.14 -7.61
N SER A 4 -6.53 -7.71 -7.08
CA SER A 4 -7.88 -7.45 -7.57
C SER A 4 -8.29 -6.00 -7.27
N GLU A 5 -9.30 -5.50 -7.99
CA GLU A 5 -9.85 -4.16 -7.77
C GLU A 5 -10.35 -3.96 -6.33
N ASP A 6 -10.94 -5.00 -5.72
CA ASP A 6 -11.43 -4.96 -4.35
C ASP A 6 -10.29 -4.86 -3.32
N GLU A 7 -9.19 -5.58 -3.53
CA GLU A 7 -8.00 -5.52 -2.66
C GLU A 7 -7.32 -4.16 -2.74
N GLU A 8 -7.17 -3.61 -3.96
CA GLU A 8 -6.61 -2.28 -4.16
C GLU A 8 -7.50 -1.21 -3.51
N ALA A 9 -8.82 -1.27 -3.73
CA ALA A 9 -9.77 -0.35 -3.13
C ALA A 9 -9.76 -0.43 -1.60
N ALA A 10 -9.64 -1.64 -1.02
CA ALA A 10 -9.55 -1.83 0.42
C ALA A 10 -8.27 -1.20 0.99
N ALA A 11 -7.11 -1.42 0.36
CA ALA A 11 -5.84 -0.84 0.79
C ALA A 11 -5.84 0.70 0.73
N LEU A 12 -6.32 1.27 -0.37
CA LEU A 12 -6.44 2.73 -0.53
C LEU A 12 -7.40 3.33 0.49
N LYS A 13 -8.53 2.68 0.75
CA LYS A 13 -9.52 3.13 1.75
C LYS A 13 -8.93 3.10 3.16
N ALA A 14 -8.12 2.08 3.50
CA ALA A 14 -7.47 1.97 4.80
C ALA A 14 -6.56 3.18 5.07
N ALA A 15 -5.65 3.47 4.14
CA ALA A 15 -4.75 4.61 4.22
C ALA A 15 -5.52 5.94 4.35
N LYS A 16 -6.57 6.11 3.54
CA LYS A 16 -7.42 7.32 3.56
C LYS A 16 -8.15 7.51 4.88
N VAL A 17 -8.76 6.46 5.44
CA VAL A 17 -9.49 6.55 6.73
C VAL A 17 -8.55 6.92 7.87
N LEU A 18 -7.29 6.49 7.81
CA LEU A 18 -6.26 6.81 8.79
C LEU A 18 -5.54 8.14 8.52
N GLY A 19 -5.90 8.86 7.44
CA GLY A 19 -5.27 10.13 7.08
C GLY A 19 -3.80 10.00 6.65
N LEU A 20 -3.40 8.83 6.16
CA LEU A 20 -2.03 8.56 5.73
C LEU A 20 -1.90 8.84 4.23
N GLY A 21 -0.93 9.70 3.85
CA GLY A 21 -0.60 9.93 2.44
C GLY A 21 0.16 8.76 1.81
N ILE A 22 0.91 8.00 2.63
CA ILE A 22 1.65 6.80 2.26
C ILE A 22 1.47 5.78 3.38
N ALA A 23 1.19 4.53 3.04
CA ALA A 23 1.10 3.44 4.00
C ALA A 23 1.45 2.10 3.35
N GLY A 24 1.99 1.17 4.13
CA GLY A 24 1.95 -0.26 3.81
C GLY A 24 0.69 -0.88 4.41
N VAL A 25 -0.02 -1.71 3.65
CA VAL A 25 -1.26 -2.34 4.11
C VAL A 25 -1.14 -3.85 3.94
N ASP A 26 -1.25 -4.58 5.04
CA ASP A 26 -1.24 -6.03 5.04
C ASP A 26 -2.66 -6.58 4.96
N LEU A 27 -2.86 -7.53 4.05
CA LEU A 27 -4.16 -8.02 3.62
C LEU A 27 -4.18 -9.55 3.72
N LEU A 28 -5.32 -10.11 4.12
CA LEU A 28 -5.64 -11.52 3.93
C LEU A 28 -6.77 -11.67 2.92
N GLN A 29 -6.56 -12.54 1.94
CA GLN A 29 -7.60 -12.98 1.02
C GLN A 29 -8.57 -13.90 1.77
N SER A 30 -9.86 -13.57 1.73
CA SER A 30 -10.90 -14.38 2.37
C SER A 30 -12.09 -14.59 1.45
N ASN A 31 -12.91 -15.60 1.75
CA ASN A 31 -14.12 -15.90 1.00
C ASN A 31 -15.17 -14.77 1.05
N SER A 32 -15.06 -13.87 2.03
CA SER A 32 -15.94 -12.70 2.20
C SER A 32 -15.35 -11.40 1.67
N GLY A 33 -14.22 -11.47 0.94
CA GLY A 33 -13.48 -10.31 0.44
C GLY A 33 -12.18 -10.03 1.21
N PRO A 34 -11.44 -8.97 0.84
CA PRO A 34 -10.17 -8.65 1.46
C PRO A 34 -10.34 -8.23 2.93
N MET A 35 -9.52 -8.79 3.82
CA MET A 35 -9.45 -8.40 5.23
C MET A 35 -8.14 -7.67 5.51
N ILE A 36 -8.23 -6.46 6.06
CA ILE A 36 -7.06 -5.68 6.47
C ILE A 36 -6.59 -6.19 7.83
N MET A 37 -5.30 -6.52 7.91
CA MET A 37 -4.65 -7.00 9.14
C MET A 37 -3.92 -5.88 9.87
N GLU A 38 -3.14 -5.11 9.12
CA GLU A 38 -2.24 -4.09 9.66
C GLU A 38 -2.11 -2.94 8.67
N VAL A 39 -1.94 -1.72 9.19
CA VAL A 39 -1.60 -0.55 8.40
C VAL A 39 -0.40 0.15 9.02
N ASN A 40 0.67 0.24 8.24
CA ASN A 40 1.95 0.81 8.65
C ASN A 40 2.16 2.17 8.01
N SER A 41 2.31 3.23 8.83
CA SER A 41 2.58 4.60 8.36
C SER A 41 4.01 4.80 7.84
N SER A 42 4.94 3.92 8.20
CA SER A 42 6.33 3.93 7.75
C SER A 42 6.76 2.52 7.33
N PRO A 43 6.29 2.03 6.17
CA PRO A 43 6.60 0.69 5.71
C PRO A 43 8.09 0.55 5.33
N GLY A 44 8.65 -0.63 5.59
CA GLY A 44 9.95 -1.00 5.03
C GLY A 44 9.84 -1.24 3.52
N LEU A 45 10.82 -0.76 2.74
CA LEU A 45 10.77 -0.81 1.27
C LEU A 45 11.60 -1.95 0.67
N GLU A 46 12.72 -2.34 1.31
CA GLU A 46 13.68 -3.29 0.75
C GLU A 46 13.03 -4.60 0.28
N GLY A 47 12.21 -5.22 1.13
CA GLY A 47 11.51 -6.46 0.79
C GLY A 47 10.48 -6.28 -0.32
N ILE A 48 9.76 -5.16 -0.33
CA ILE A 48 8.73 -4.86 -1.34
C ILE A 48 9.39 -4.61 -2.70
N GLU A 49 10.48 -3.85 -2.74
CA GLU A 49 11.23 -3.58 -3.97
C GLU A 49 11.86 -4.86 -4.52
N ALA A 50 12.43 -5.70 -3.66
CA ALA A 50 12.97 -7.00 -4.06
C ALA A 50 11.90 -7.94 -4.64
N ALA A 51 10.71 -7.98 -4.02
CA ALA A 51 9.61 -8.85 -4.47
C ALA A 51 8.92 -8.34 -5.75
N THR A 52 8.86 -7.03 -5.97
CA THR A 52 8.12 -6.42 -7.09
C THR A 52 9.00 -6.00 -8.26
N GLY A 53 10.31 -5.85 -8.04
CA GLY A 53 11.24 -5.27 -9.02
C GLY A 53 10.97 -3.79 -9.32
N LYS A 54 10.17 -3.11 -8.49
CA LYS A 54 9.80 -1.70 -8.67
C LYS A 54 10.59 -0.82 -7.70
N ASN A 55 10.96 0.37 -8.16
CA ASN A 55 11.54 1.40 -7.29
C ASN A 55 10.40 2.20 -6.62
N ILE A 56 9.96 1.70 -5.48
CA ILE A 56 8.88 2.26 -4.67
C ILE A 56 9.34 3.56 -4.00
N ALA A 57 10.60 3.63 -3.54
CA ALA A 57 11.16 4.84 -2.95
C ALA A 57 11.07 6.05 -3.91
N ALA A 58 11.47 5.87 -5.17
CA ALA A 58 11.38 6.92 -6.19
C ALA A 58 9.92 7.30 -6.49
N THR A 59 8.98 6.37 -6.39
CA THR A 59 7.55 6.64 -6.59
C THR A 59 7.01 7.48 -5.43
N ILE A 60 7.41 7.18 -4.20
CA ILE A 60 7.07 7.98 -3.00
C ILE A 60 7.65 9.39 -3.11
N ILE A 61 8.92 9.54 -3.51
CA ILE A 61 9.55 10.85 -3.71
C ILE A 61 8.75 11.68 -4.74
N LYS A 62 8.43 11.10 -5.90
CA LYS A 62 7.60 11.76 -6.93
C LYS A 62 6.21 12.16 -6.43
N TYR A 63 5.61 11.35 -5.55
CA TYR A 63 4.33 11.69 -4.93
C TYR A 63 4.44 12.90 -4.01
N ILE A 64 5.50 12.96 -3.20
CA ILE A 64 5.78 14.09 -2.31
C ILE A 64 6.06 15.34 -3.13
N GLU A 65 6.90 15.28 -4.17
CA GLU A 65 7.23 16.42 -5.04
C GLU A 65 6.01 17.08 -5.68
N ARG A 66 4.95 16.32 -5.97
CA ARG A 66 3.68 16.85 -6.52
C ARG A 66 2.77 17.50 -5.48
N SER A 67 3.05 17.24 -4.21
CA SER A 67 2.26 17.71 -3.06
C SER A 67 2.91 18.94 -2.38
N VAL A 68 4.04 19.41 -2.92
CA VAL A 68 4.70 20.70 -2.59
C VAL A 68 4.30 21.75 -3.65
#